data_AF-A0A0P0FT66-F1
#
_entry.id   AF-A0A0P0FT66-F1
#
_cell.length_a   1.000
_cell.length_b   1.000
_cell.length_c   1.000
_cell.angle_alpha   90.00
_cell.angle_beta   90.00
_cell.angle_gamma   90.00
#
_symmetry.space_group_name_H-M   'P 1'
#
loop_
_entity.id
_entity.type
_entity.pdbx_description
1 polymer ?
#
loop_
_entity_poly.entity_id
_entity_poly.type
_entity_poly.pdbx_seq_one_letter_code
_entity_poly.pdbx_strand_id
1 'polypeptide(L)'
;MVDSNRIVSFDILKGVGILLVILGHIEIPYMLKIVIYSFHMPLFFFVSGCFFRSISWREFILKKIRQLLIPWAFFAFLRFAFLFVLKLNETHNVAEAISIPITSMFDGFLGDGNSFVLFRTIWFLICLFEISFVYLLIHKITPPCT
;
A
#
# COMPACT_ATOMS: atom_id res chain seq x y z
N MET A 1 -14.26 -18.98 25.47
CA MET A 1 -12.98 -18.23 25.40
C MET A 1 -13.06 -17.37 24.14
N VAL A 2 -13.23 -16.06 24.34
CA VAL A 2 -13.42 -14.97 23.34
C VAL A 2 -13.99 -15.37 21.97
N ASP A 3 -15.31 -15.53 21.90
CA ASP A 3 -16.08 -15.39 20.67
C ASP A 3 -16.19 -13.90 20.30
N SER A 4 -15.69 -13.52 19.12
CA SER A 4 -15.89 -12.17 18.58
C SER A 4 -15.85 -12.19 17.05
N ASN A 5 -16.94 -12.65 16.42
CA ASN A 5 -17.35 -12.36 15.04
C ASN A 5 -16.23 -12.29 13.96
N ARG A 6 -15.22 -13.17 14.06
CA ARG A 6 -14.06 -13.19 13.16
C ARG A 6 -14.32 -14.25 12.10
N ILE A 7 -14.59 -13.82 10.88
CA ILE A 7 -14.92 -14.74 9.79
C ILE A 7 -13.60 -15.28 9.24
N VAL A 8 -13.24 -16.51 9.64
CA VAL A 8 -12.00 -17.19 9.25
C VAL A 8 -11.80 -17.20 7.73
N SER A 9 -12.87 -17.34 6.96
CA SER A 9 -12.84 -17.31 5.49
C SER A 9 -12.23 -16.02 4.93
N PHE A 10 -12.44 -14.87 5.57
CA PHE A 10 -11.84 -13.60 5.13
C PHE A 10 -10.37 -13.50 5.49
N ASP A 11 -9.94 -14.09 6.60
CA ASP A 11 -8.53 -14.13 6.98
C ASP A 11 -7.75 -15.06 6.02
N ILE A 12 -8.34 -16.20 5.62
CA ILE A 12 -7.81 -17.06 4.56
C ILE A 12 -7.74 -16.31 3.22
N LEU A 13 -8.80 -15.61 2.84
CA LEU A 13 -8.86 -14.84 1.58
C LEU A 13 -7.75 -13.78 1.50
N LYS A 14 -7.49 -13.06 2.61
CA LYS A 14 -6.38 -12.11 2.70
C LYS A 14 -5.03 -12.82 2.58
N GLY A 15 -4.86 -13.96 3.25
CA GLY A 15 -3.65 -14.77 3.16
C GLY A 15 -3.35 -15.21 1.72
N VAL A 16 -4.36 -15.76 1.03
CA VAL A 16 -4.26 -16.11 -0.39
C VAL A 16 -3.94 -14.87 -1.24
N GLY A 17 -4.59 -13.74 -0.98
CA GLY A 17 -4.28 -12.47 -1.65
C GLY A 17 -2.81 -12.07 -1.50
N ILE A 18 -2.22 -12.23 -0.30
CA ILE A 18 -0.81 -11.89 -0.06
C ILE A 18 0.12 -12.84 -0.82
N LEU A 19 -0.20 -14.14 -0.85
CA LEU A 19 0.56 -15.11 -1.66
C LEU A 19 0.51 -14.78 -3.15
N LEU A 20 -0.63 -14.33 -3.65
CA LEU A 20 -0.79 -13.88 -5.03
C LEU A 20 0.02 -12.61 -5.34
N VAL A 21 0.14 -11.68 -4.38
CA VAL A 21 1.05 -10.53 -4.51
C VAL A 21 2.48 -11.02 -4.70
N ILE A 22 2.95 -11.93 -3.83
CA ILE A 22 4.31 -12.48 -3.92
C ILE A 22 4.50 -13.17 -5.28
N LEU A 23 3.54 -14.01 -5.70
CA LEU A 23 3.57 -14.72 -6.97
C LEU A 23 3.57 -13.78 -8.19
N GLY A 24 2.91 -12.63 -8.10
CA GLY A 24 2.95 -11.61 -9.17
C GLY A 24 4.31 -10.92 -9.31
N HIS A 25 5.11 -10.89 -8.25
CA HIS A 25 6.43 -10.24 -8.22
C HIS A 25 7.59 -11.17 -8.61
N ILE A 26 7.37 -12.48 -8.66
CA ILE A 26 8.37 -13.43 -9.17
C ILE A 26 8.19 -13.65 -10.67
N GLU A 27 9.21 -14.21 -11.33
CA GLU A 27 9.11 -14.58 -12.74
C GLU A 27 8.19 -15.80 -12.91
N ILE A 28 6.98 -15.53 -13.42
CA ILE A 28 5.97 -16.53 -13.79
C ILE A 28 5.57 -16.34 -15.26
N PRO A 29 4.97 -17.35 -15.90
CA PRO A 29 4.46 -17.22 -17.27
C PRO A 29 3.52 -16.02 -17.41
N TYR A 30 3.66 -15.29 -18.52
CA TYR A 30 2.96 -14.03 -18.76
C TYR A 30 1.43 -14.13 -18.59
N MET A 31 0.82 -15.22 -19.06
CA MET A 31 -0.63 -15.45 -18.94
C MET A 31 -1.08 -15.57 -17.48
N LEU A 32 -0.32 -16.27 -16.64
CA LEU A 32 -0.57 -16.37 -15.20
C LEU A 32 -0.44 -15.00 -14.53
N LYS A 33 0.56 -14.21 -14.95
CA LYS A 33 0.75 -12.85 -14.45
C LYS A 33 -0.45 -11.95 -14.75
N ILE A 34 -0.97 -11.95 -15.98
CA ILE A 34 -2.17 -11.17 -16.34
C ILE A 34 -3.35 -11.53 -15.45
N VAL A 35 -3.61 -12.83 -15.29
CA VAL A 35 -4.73 -13.33 -14.49
C VAL A 35 -4.57 -12.87 -13.04
N ILE A 36 -3.41 -13.07 -12.42
CA ILE A 36 -3.18 -12.64 -11.03
C ILE A 36 -3.36 -11.13 -10.88
N TYR A 37 -2.78 -10.33 -11.77
CA TYR A 37 -2.84 -8.87 -11.71
C TYR A 37 -4.25 -8.30 -11.88
N SER A 38 -5.15 -9.02 -12.56
CA SER A 38 -6.52 -8.57 -12.79
C SER A 38 -7.39 -8.49 -11.53
N PHE A 39 -7.11 -9.27 -10.48
CA PHE A 39 -8.02 -9.37 -9.32
C PHE A 39 -7.36 -9.27 -7.95
N HIS A 40 -6.04 -9.54 -7.79
CA HIS A 40 -5.46 -9.61 -6.45
C HIS A 40 -5.49 -8.26 -5.70
N MET A 41 -5.24 -7.12 -6.37
CA MET A 41 -5.37 -5.79 -5.76
C MET A 41 -6.84 -5.37 -5.54
N PRO A 42 -7.75 -5.52 -6.52
CA PRO A 42 -9.19 -5.35 -6.31
C PRO A 42 -9.74 -6.09 -5.09
N LEU A 43 -9.33 -7.33 -4.88
CA LEU A 43 -9.75 -8.16 -3.75
C LEU A 43 -9.51 -7.47 -2.40
N PHE A 44 -8.34 -6.87 -2.20
CA PHE A 44 -8.03 -6.18 -0.95
C PHE A 44 -8.85 -4.90 -0.77
N PHE A 45 -9.19 -4.19 -1.86
CA PHE A 45 -10.10 -3.04 -1.78
C PHE A 45 -11.49 -3.49 -1.30
N PHE A 46 -12.06 -4.54 -1.88
CA PHE A 46 -13.34 -5.10 -1.46
C PHE A 46 -13.33 -5.50 0.01
N VAL A 47 -12.34 -6.30 0.41
CA VAL A 47 -12.21 -6.76 1.79
C VAL A 47 -12.02 -5.59 2.76
N SER A 48 -11.35 -4.51 2.35
CA SER A 48 -11.19 -3.33 3.21
C SER A 48 -12.49 -2.55 3.46
N GLY A 49 -13.44 -2.61 2.53
CA GLY A 49 -14.75 -1.94 2.61
C GLY A 49 -15.82 -2.74 3.35
N CYS A 50 -15.80 -4.07 3.24
CA CYS A 50 -16.81 -4.96 3.85
C CYS A 50 -16.85 -4.90 5.40
N PHE A 51 -15.75 -4.52 6.05
CA PHE A 51 -15.66 -4.45 7.52
C PHE A 51 -15.82 -3.02 8.07
N PHE A 52 -16.51 -2.15 7.34
CA PHE A 52 -16.79 -0.82 7.83
C PHE A 52 -17.62 -0.90 9.12
N ARG A 53 -17.12 -0.26 10.19
CA ARG A 53 -17.82 -0.12 11.46
C ARG A 53 -18.16 1.35 11.66
N SER A 54 -19.31 1.61 12.28
CA SER A 54 -19.66 2.93 12.82
C SER A 54 -18.65 3.32 13.90
N ILE A 55 -17.61 4.04 13.50
CA ILE A 55 -16.62 4.65 14.39
C ILE A 55 -16.54 6.13 14.05
N SER A 56 -16.12 6.96 15.02
CA SER A 56 -15.98 8.39 14.78
C SER A 56 -14.98 8.64 13.64
N TRP A 57 -15.26 9.66 12.82
CA TRP A 57 -14.43 9.97 11.65
C TRP A 57 -12.95 10.21 12.02
N ARG A 58 -12.69 10.83 13.18
CA ARG A 58 -11.33 11.08 13.69
C ARG A 58 -10.63 9.76 14.00
N GLU A 59 -11.31 8.86 14.70
CA GLU A 59 -10.76 7.54 15.03
C GLU A 59 -10.51 6.70 13.78
N PHE A 60 -11.40 6.77 12.79
CA PHE A 60 -11.21 6.08 11.52
C PHE A 60 -9.94 6.56 10.81
N ILE A 61 -9.76 7.88 10.65
CA ILE A 61 -8.58 8.44 9.97
C ILE A 61 -7.31 8.08 10.75
N LEU A 62 -7.28 8.30 12.07
CA LEU A 62 -6.11 7.98 12.90
C LEU A 62 -5.75 6.50 12.83
N LYS A 63 -6.75 5.61 12.81
CA LYS A 63 -6.55 4.18 12.64
C LYS A 63 -5.95 3.85 11.28
N LYS A 64 -6.47 4.44 10.20
CA LYS A 64 -5.94 4.23 8.83
C LYS A 64 -4.53 4.79 8.67
N ILE A 65 -4.23 5.97 9.22
CA ILE A 65 -2.87 6.51 9.26
C ILE A 65 -1.93 5.54 9.96
N ARG A 66 -2.30 5.05 11.15
CA ARG A 66 -1.46 4.13 11.92
C ARG A 66 -1.25 2.78 11.23
N GLN A 67 -2.28 2.28 10.54
CA GLN A 67 -2.24 0.96 9.91
C GLN A 67 -1.63 0.97 8.50
N LEU A 68 -1.72 2.08 7.78
CA LEU A 68 -1.32 2.17 6.37
C LEU A 68 -0.15 3.13 6.18
N LEU A 69 -0.32 4.39 6.61
CA LEU A 69 0.65 5.45 6.31
C LEU A 69 1.93 5.32 7.13
N ILE A 70 1.84 4.95 8.42
CA ILE A 70 3.02 4.75 9.26
C ILE A 70 3.90 3.60 8.74
N PRO A 71 3.37 2.37 8.50
CA PRO A 71 4.18 1.30 7.92
C PRO A 71 4.77 1.68 6.56
N TRP A 72 3.97 2.32 5.70
CA TRP A 72 4.44 2.80 4.41
C TRP A 72 5.62 3.78 4.55
N ALA A 73 5.50 4.79 5.41
CA ALA A 73 6.53 5.80 5.63
C ALA A 73 7.80 5.18 6.24
N PHE A 74 7.64 4.21 7.15
CA PHE A 74 8.77 3.49 7.75
C PHE A 74 9.57 2.73 6.69
N PHE A 75 8.92 1.94 5.84
CA PHE A 75 9.61 1.21 4.76
C PHE A 75 10.19 2.15 3.69
N ALA A 76 9.49 3.25 3.39
CA ALA A 76 9.98 4.28 2.49
C ALA A 76 11.28 4.90 3.01
N PHE A 77 11.30 5.28 4.29
CA PHE A 77 12.48 5.84 4.95
C PHE A 77 13.64 4.84 5.01
N LEU A 78 13.37 3.58 5.40
CA LEU A 78 14.42 2.56 5.50
C LEU A 78 15.12 2.33 4.16
N ARG A 79 14.36 2.31 3.06
CA ARG A 79 14.92 2.14 1.73
C ARG A 79 15.63 3.40 1.23
N PHE A 80 15.09 4.59 1.53
CA PHE A 80 15.77 5.85 1.25
C PHE A 80 17.14 5.89 1.92
N ALA A 81 17.20 5.59 3.21
CA ALA A 81 18.44 5.54 3.98
C ALA A 81 19.43 4.53 3.40
N PHE A 82 18.95 3.34 3.03
CA PHE A 82 19.77 2.31 2.38
C PHE A 82 20.40 2.81 1.06
N LEU A 83 19.59 3.41 0.17
CA LEU A 83 20.08 3.93 -1.11
C LEU A 83 21.04 5.12 -0.92
N PHE A 84 20.74 6.00 0.03
CA PHE A 84 21.62 7.11 0.39
C PHE A 84 23.00 6.61 0.81
N VAL A 85 23.08 5.60 1.70
CA VAL A 85 24.34 5.02 2.15
C VAL A 85 25.11 4.37 1.01
N LEU A 86 24.44 3.57 0.16
CA LEU A 86 25.10 2.95 -1.00
C LEU A 86 25.66 4.00 -1.95
N LYS A 87 24.87 5.03 -2.29
CA LYS A 87 25.28 6.05 -3.25
C LYS A 87 26.39 6.94 -2.69
N LEU A 88 26.34 7.25 -1.39
CA LEU A 88 27.41 7.98 -0.71
C LEU A 88 28.73 7.20 -0.75
N ASN A 89 28.69 5.87 -0.60
CA ASN A 89 29.86 5.01 -0.70
C ASN A 89 30.41 4.92 -2.13
N GLU A 90 29.56 5.01 -3.16
CA GLU A 90 29.98 4.96 -4.57
C GLU A 90 30.55 6.29 -5.08
N THR A 91 29.91 7.42 -4.78
CA THR A 91 30.25 8.72 -5.39
C THR A 91 31.11 9.59 -4.50
N HIS A 92 31.18 9.29 -3.20
CA HIS A 92 31.77 10.15 -2.18
C HIS A 92 31.24 11.60 -2.20
N ASN A 93 30.08 11.82 -2.84
CA ASN A 93 29.47 13.12 -3.01
C ASN A 93 28.08 13.10 -2.36
N VAL A 94 27.92 13.86 -1.27
CA VAL A 94 26.69 13.93 -0.49
C VAL A 94 25.53 14.48 -1.32
N ALA A 95 25.77 15.48 -2.17
CA ALA A 95 24.71 16.10 -2.99
C ALA A 95 24.13 15.08 -3.97
N GLU A 96 25.01 14.32 -4.64
CA GLU A 96 24.60 13.27 -5.58
C GLU A 96 23.90 12.11 -4.85
N ALA A 97 24.46 11.71 -3.70
CA ALA A 97 23.91 10.63 -2.87
C ALA A 97 22.51 10.91 -2.34
N ILE A 98 22.14 12.18 -2.13
CA ILE A 98 20.79 12.60 -1.74
C ILE A 98 19.87 12.75 -2.96
N SER A 99 20.38 13.32 -4.06
CA SER A 99 19.58 13.62 -5.24
C SER A 99 18.98 12.39 -5.90
N ILE A 100 19.71 11.26 -5.93
CA ILE A 100 19.27 10.03 -6.61
C ILE A 100 18.10 9.36 -5.89
N PRO A 101 18.13 9.13 -4.56
CA PRO A 101 16.97 8.66 -3.83
C PRO A 101 15.75 9.59 -3.97
N ILE A 102 15.94 10.91 -3.96
CA ILE A 102 14.84 11.88 -4.10
C ILE A 102 14.22 11.80 -5.51
N THR A 103 15.02 11.90 -6.56
CA THR A 103 14.53 11.81 -7.95
C THR A 103 13.83 10.48 -8.20
N SER A 104 14.41 9.37 -7.71
CA SER A 104 13.80 8.06 -7.79
C SER A 104 12.42 7.99 -7.09
N MET A 105 12.20 8.71 -5.98
CA MET A 105 10.88 8.80 -5.32
C MET A 105 9.86 9.51 -6.21
N PHE A 106 10.28 10.59 -6.89
CA PHE A 106 9.43 11.36 -7.79
C PHE A 106 9.14 10.59 -9.10
N ASP A 107 10.13 9.96 -9.69
CA ASP A 107 9.98 9.20 -10.93
C ASP A 107 9.03 7.99 -10.74
N GLY A 108 9.11 7.34 -9.57
CA GLY A 108 8.15 6.30 -9.19
C GLY A 108 6.71 6.81 -9.07
N PHE A 109 6.51 8.04 -8.59
CA PHE A 109 5.18 8.68 -8.53
C PHE A 109 4.62 9.01 -9.92
N LEU A 110 5.50 9.35 -10.87
CA LEU A 110 5.13 9.64 -12.25
C LEU A 110 4.94 8.38 -13.12
N GLY A 111 5.11 7.19 -12.53
CA GLY A 111 4.79 5.92 -13.18
C GLY A 111 5.92 5.33 -14.04
N ASP A 112 7.16 5.77 -13.86
CA ASP A 112 8.30 5.13 -14.51
C ASP A 112 8.53 3.72 -13.91
N GLY A 113 8.39 2.69 -14.74
CA GLY A 113 8.51 1.28 -14.35
C GLY A 113 9.93 0.87 -13.93
N ASN A 114 10.95 1.66 -14.26
CA ASN A 114 12.32 1.46 -13.79
C ASN A 114 12.57 2.07 -12.41
N SER A 115 11.67 2.94 -11.97
CA SER A 115 11.80 3.72 -10.75
C SER A 115 10.95 3.12 -9.63
N PHE A 116 11.62 2.79 -8.53
CA PHE A 116 11.07 2.41 -7.22
C PHE A 116 10.45 1.01 -7.05
N VAL A 117 11.12 0.20 -6.21
CA VAL A 117 10.53 -1.01 -5.58
C VAL A 117 9.41 -0.64 -4.61
N LEU A 118 9.46 0.54 -3.97
CA LEU A 118 8.41 0.97 -3.05
C LEU A 118 7.09 1.28 -3.78
N PHE A 119 7.16 1.90 -4.97
CA PHE A 119 5.98 2.06 -5.82
C PHE A 119 5.53 0.73 -6.44
N ARG A 120 6.42 -0.23 -6.64
CA ARG A 120 6.02 -1.51 -7.19
C ARG A 120 5.29 -2.41 -6.17
N THR A 121 5.76 -2.43 -4.91
CA THR A 121 5.26 -3.40 -3.91
C THR A 121 4.36 -2.79 -2.85
N ILE A 122 4.60 -1.54 -2.41
CA ILE A 122 3.84 -0.94 -1.29
C ILE A 122 2.93 0.23 -1.70
N TRP A 123 2.84 0.56 -2.99
CA TRP A 123 1.94 1.62 -3.48
C TRP A 123 0.49 1.40 -3.06
N PHE A 124 0.06 0.14 -3.02
CA PHE A 124 -1.29 -0.26 -2.67
C PHE A 124 -1.73 0.26 -1.28
N LEU A 125 -0.79 0.43 -0.33
CA LEU A 125 -1.10 0.97 0.99
C LEU A 125 -1.55 2.44 0.91
N ILE A 126 -0.92 3.24 0.05
CA ILE A 126 -1.33 4.64 -0.18
C ILE A 126 -2.70 4.66 -0.85
N CYS A 127 -2.92 3.85 -1.90
CA CYS A 127 -4.21 3.81 -2.58
C CYS A 127 -5.36 3.37 -1.66
N LEU A 128 -5.12 2.42 -0.75
CA LEU A 128 -6.10 2.07 0.27
C LEU A 128 -6.41 3.22 1.22
N PHE A 129 -5.39 4.01 1.58
CA PHE A 129 -5.56 5.18 2.42
C PHE A 129 -6.39 6.25 1.69
N GLU A 130 -6.05 6.55 0.44
CA GLU A 130 -6.77 7.51 -0.40
C GLU A 130 -8.23 7.13 -0.61
N ILE A 131 -8.52 5.88 -0.98
CA ILE A 131 -9.90 5.41 -1.14
C ILE A 131 -10.65 5.45 0.20
N SER A 132 -9.99 5.09 1.30
CA SER A 132 -10.59 5.23 2.63
C SER A 132 -10.91 6.70 2.98
N PHE A 133 -10.08 7.64 2.53
CA PHE A 133 -10.29 9.07 2.71
C PHE A 133 -11.44 9.60 1.84
N VAL A 134 -11.45 9.25 0.54
CA VAL A 134 -12.55 9.59 -0.38
C VAL A 134 -13.88 9.05 0.13
N TYR A 135 -13.90 7.81 0.60
CA TYR A 135 -15.10 7.22 1.20
C TYR A 135 -15.64 8.05 2.38
N LEU A 136 -14.75 8.52 3.27
CA LEU A 136 -15.16 9.40 4.37
C LEU A 136 -15.71 10.75 3.87
N LEU A 137 -15.11 11.32 2.83
CA LEU A 137 -15.61 12.57 2.23
C LEU A 137 -17.02 12.37 1.67
N ILE A 138 -17.26 11.28 0.94
CA ILE A 138 -18.58 10.94 0.42
C ILE A 138 -19.57 10.74 1.56
N HIS A 139 -19.22 9.96 2.58
CA HIS A 139 -20.11 9.72 3.73
C HIS A 139 -20.44 10.99 4.51
N LYS A 140 -19.57 12.00 4.51
CA LYS A 140 -19.83 13.30 5.12
C LYS A 140 -20.76 14.18 4.27
N ILE A 141 -20.69 14.07 2.95
CA ILE A 141 -21.49 14.86 2.00
C ILE A 141 -22.88 14.26 1.82
N THR A 142 -23.00 12.93 1.81
CA THR A 142 -24.27 12.23 1.71
C THR A 142 -24.90 12.10 3.10
N PRO A 143 -25.99 12.84 3.42
CA PRO A 143 -26.71 12.61 4.66
C PRO A 143 -27.22 11.16 4.70
N PRO A 144 -27.34 10.54 5.88
CA PRO A 144 -27.97 9.23 5.98
C PRO A 144 -29.38 9.34 5.37
N CYS A 145 -29.61 8.62 4.26
CA CYS A 145 -30.97 8.35 3.83
C CYS A 145 -31.59 7.51 4.96
N THR A 146 -32.56 8.12 5.63
CA THR A 146 -33.41 7.64 6.74
C THR A 146 -33.56 6.14 6.85
#